data_AF-A0A9E2LUM8-F1
#
_entry.id   AF-A0A9E2LUM8-F1
#
_cell.length_a   1.000
_cell.length_b   1.000
_cell.length_c   1.000
_cell.angle_alpha   90.00
_cell.angle_beta   90.00
_cell.angle_gamma   90.00
#
_symmetry.space_group_name_H-M   'P 1'
#
loop_
_entity.id
_entity.type
_entity.pdbx_description
1 polymer ?
#
loop_
_entity_poly.entity_id
_entity_poly.type
_entity_poly.pdbx_seq_one_letter_code
_entity_poly.pdbx_strand_id
1 'polypeptide(L)'
;MIFTILSFSACTHLGPRHRQDYWYKTATRCAQGPFEIRVPARGAPWGEQVELAVFSPRKLGLRVDFRTDDQEKFTNARMGDENTMENKECLAQAETPDTPGGAPPEAAGKGPAGQPEVPPQPEAPGKTGTDIPEPSLILENPGQGKWQARPTTTQNYSLILFDVMRGTPDGPPPFPKGKTIIIRIWSVLPNDFQDVRILIHHQAYVPYPNEKKYVAKLRKEERDRQRKAEKRQREWTRKQEKRQRERARRQELAAKNPPRPAPARPARPSRPAKVRKPVWQACVTGRYNGGRVSICRKFGDYQEYTRCIKDPADLPCWHRPIKGRWHYAIAERPKPSAGDDRPKPRPADGPPPAPQAETQPPRASENATWVPGYWRWNGFQWLWLYGFWRVPQSDLDQEKTAVAPAEPPPARVEVVVTAPFPDAVWTPGYWHWQAATWVWVPGRWLVPPSAGNQWLRPQWRRTPRGVILVPGHWIRR
;
A
#
# COMPACT_ATOMS: atom_id res chain seq x y z
N MET A 1 -3.20 7.93 23.96
CA MET A 1 -2.70 7.02 22.90
C MET A 1 -2.17 7.86 21.76
N ILE A 2 -0.88 8.21 21.79
CA ILE A 2 -0.25 9.13 20.84
C ILE A 2 0.99 8.42 20.27
N PHE A 3 0.90 8.11 18.98
CA PHE A 3 1.97 7.98 17.98
C PHE A 3 3.32 7.38 18.40
N THR A 4 3.51 6.11 18.04
CA THR A 4 4.84 5.53 17.78
C THR A 4 5.08 5.53 16.28
N ILE A 5 5.56 6.66 15.74
CA ILE A 5 6.28 6.67 14.46
C ILE A 5 7.75 6.63 14.85
N LEU A 6 8.34 5.44 14.83
CA LEU A 6 9.80 5.30 14.93
C LEU A 6 10.40 5.73 13.60
N SER A 7 11.24 6.76 13.70
CA SER A 7 11.85 7.50 12.61
C SER A 7 12.82 6.65 11.79
N PHE A 8 12.63 6.71 10.47
CA PHE A 8 13.68 6.58 9.47
C PHE A 8 14.81 7.59 9.74
N SER A 9 15.85 7.19 10.47
CA SER A 9 17.18 7.86 10.48
C SER A 9 18.24 7.03 11.23
N ALA A 10 18.29 5.72 10.99
CA ALA A 10 19.31 4.85 11.58
C ALA A 10 20.47 4.51 10.62
N CYS A 11 20.37 4.83 9.31
CA CYS A 11 21.34 4.35 8.31
C CYS A 11 22.71 5.04 8.31
N THR A 12 22.93 6.14 9.03
CA THR A 12 24.19 6.92 8.91
C THR A 12 25.26 6.61 9.96
N HIS A 13 25.05 5.65 10.88
CA HIS A 13 25.98 5.41 12.01
C HIS A 13 26.32 3.92 12.26
N LEU A 14 26.39 3.11 11.21
CA LEU A 14 26.75 1.70 11.32
C LEU A 14 28.25 1.53 11.08
N GLY A 15 28.98 1.09 12.11
CA GLY A 15 30.43 0.85 12.07
C GLY A 15 30.80 -0.45 11.33
N PRO A 16 32.05 -0.92 11.44
CA PRO A 16 32.49 -2.18 10.81
C PRO A 16 31.57 -3.32 11.26
N ARG A 17 30.88 -3.93 10.29
CA ARG A 17 29.86 -4.95 10.52
C ARG A 17 30.54 -6.29 10.72
N HIS A 18 30.32 -6.95 11.85
CA HIS A 18 30.64 -8.37 11.96
C HIS A 18 29.66 -9.15 11.07
N ARG A 19 30.16 -9.51 9.89
CA ARG A 19 29.43 -10.11 8.79
C ARG A 19 29.74 -11.59 8.70
N GLN A 20 28.72 -12.40 8.48
CA GLN A 20 28.87 -13.81 8.17
C GLN A 20 27.96 -14.18 7.01
N ASP A 21 28.57 -14.73 5.97
CA ASP A 21 27.90 -15.13 4.75
C ASP A 21 27.92 -16.67 4.68
N TYR A 22 26.76 -17.28 4.49
CA TYR A 22 26.61 -18.73 4.31
C TYR A 22 26.12 -18.99 2.90
N TRP A 23 26.92 -19.70 2.11
CA TRP A 23 26.61 -20.03 0.72
C TRP A 23 26.13 -21.46 0.62
N TYR A 24 25.00 -21.66 -0.06
CA TYR A 24 24.39 -22.96 -0.28
C TYR A 24 24.13 -23.16 -1.78
N LYS A 25 24.20 -24.43 -2.20
CA LYS A 25 23.67 -24.91 -3.47
C LYS A 25 22.71 -26.06 -3.22
N THR A 26 21.81 -26.34 -4.15
CA THR A 26 21.00 -27.56 -4.09
C THR A 26 21.82 -28.77 -4.53
N ALA A 27 21.56 -29.93 -3.92
CA ALA A 27 22.15 -31.20 -4.36
C ALA A 27 21.51 -31.69 -5.66
N THR A 28 20.25 -31.34 -5.88
CA THR A 28 19.44 -31.76 -7.02
C THR A 28 19.13 -30.59 -7.93
N ARG A 29 19.13 -30.85 -9.24
CA ARG A 29 18.82 -29.84 -10.25
C ARG A 29 17.35 -29.47 -10.24
N CYS A 30 16.46 -30.43 -10.45
CA CYS A 30 15.02 -30.22 -10.38
C CYS A 30 14.56 -30.47 -8.96
N ALA A 31 14.10 -29.43 -8.27
CA ALA A 31 13.71 -29.55 -6.87
C ALA A 31 12.56 -28.61 -6.49
N GLN A 32 11.82 -29.02 -5.47
CA GLN A 32 10.66 -28.28 -4.96
C GLN A 32 10.82 -27.85 -3.48
N GLY A 33 11.80 -28.41 -2.77
CA GLY A 33 11.93 -28.26 -1.32
C GLY A 33 10.89 -29.11 -0.55
N PRO A 34 10.63 -28.82 0.73
CA PRO A 34 11.18 -27.71 1.50
C PRO A 34 12.64 -27.92 1.89
N PHE A 35 13.49 -26.95 1.54
CA PHE A 35 14.86 -26.89 2.03
C PHE A 35 14.90 -26.15 3.36
N GLU A 36 15.31 -26.82 4.44
CA GLU A 36 15.43 -26.18 5.75
C GLU A 36 16.88 -25.75 6.03
N ILE A 37 17.08 -24.46 6.27
CA ILE A 37 18.35 -23.86 6.69
C ILE A 37 18.22 -23.45 8.15
N ARG A 38 19.21 -23.80 8.96
CA ARG A 38 19.30 -23.42 10.37
C ARG A 38 20.54 -22.57 10.60
N VAL A 39 20.34 -21.33 11.04
CA VAL A 39 21.43 -20.39 11.32
C VAL A 39 21.36 -19.93 12.78
N PRO A 40 22.44 -20.03 13.56
CA PRO A 40 22.42 -19.55 14.94
C PRO A 40 22.32 -18.02 14.98
N ALA A 41 21.43 -17.50 15.84
CA ALA A 41 21.35 -16.07 16.14
C ALA A 41 22.61 -15.62 16.89
N ARG A 42 23.12 -14.42 16.58
CA ARG A 42 24.39 -13.94 17.18
C ARG A 42 24.20 -13.40 18.59
N GLY A 43 22.98 -13.01 18.96
CA GLY A 43 22.67 -12.29 20.19
C GLY A 43 23.35 -10.91 20.24
N ALA A 44 23.46 -10.21 19.10
CA ALA A 44 24.14 -8.92 19.04
C ALA A 44 23.38 -7.87 19.88
N PRO A 45 24.09 -7.06 20.69
CA PRO A 45 23.45 -6.18 21.67
C PRO A 45 22.62 -5.05 21.04
N TRP A 46 22.98 -4.59 19.84
CA TRP A 46 22.37 -3.41 19.21
C TRP A 46 21.44 -3.73 18.05
N GLY A 47 21.51 -4.95 17.51
CA GLY A 47 20.67 -5.39 16.41
C GLY A 47 21.34 -6.44 15.54
N GLU A 48 20.52 -7.17 14.79
CA GLU A 48 20.98 -8.06 13.72
C GLU A 48 20.08 -7.91 12.50
N GLN A 49 20.71 -8.15 11.35
CA GLN A 49 20.03 -8.26 10.08
C GLN A 49 20.35 -9.63 9.47
N VAL A 50 19.32 -10.34 9.02
CA VAL A 50 19.43 -11.59 8.28
C VAL A 50 18.73 -11.40 6.96
N GLU A 51 19.49 -11.48 5.88
CA GLU A 51 19.01 -11.38 4.50
C GLU A 51 19.25 -12.72 3.79
N LEU A 52 18.25 -13.18 3.06
CA LEU A 52 18.35 -14.29 2.13
C LEU A 52 18.43 -13.73 0.71
N ALA A 53 19.46 -14.12 -0.03
CA ALA A 53 19.61 -13.79 -1.43
C ALA A 53 19.74 -15.06 -2.29
N VAL A 54 19.14 -15.07 -3.47
CA VAL A 54 19.20 -16.17 -4.43
C VAL A 54 19.67 -15.62 -5.77
N PHE A 55 20.76 -16.18 -6.27
CA PHE A 55 21.42 -15.82 -7.53
C PHE A 55 21.12 -16.91 -8.54
N SER A 56 20.49 -16.55 -9.65
CA SER A 56 20.03 -17.51 -10.65
C SER A 56 20.22 -17.00 -12.07
N PRO A 57 20.64 -17.84 -13.03
CA PRO A 57 20.65 -17.45 -14.44
C PRO A 57 19.24 -17.33 -15.04
N ARG A 58 18.24 -17.94 -14.39
CA ARG A 58 16.87 -18.12 -14.88
C ARG A 58 15.81 -17.65 -13.88
N LYS A 59 14.59 -17.40 -14.34
CA LYS A 59 13.50 -16.96 -13.45
C LYS A 59 13.03 -18.11 -12.55
N LEU A 60 12.99 -17.86 -11.25
CA LEU A 60 12.52 -18.82 -10.23
C LEU A 60 11.19 -18.36 -9.62
N GLY A 61 10.43 -19.32 -9.09
CA GLY A 61 9.25 -19.07 -8.27
C GLY A 61 9.42 -19.76 -6.92
N LEU A 62 9.78 -19.00 -5.87
CA LEU A 62 10.10 -19.52 -4.55
C LEU A 62 9.19 -18.92 -3.47
N ARG A 63 8.91 -19.74 -2.46
CA ARG A 63 8.26 -19.39 -1.21
C ARG A 63 9.25 -19.58 -0.08
N VAL A 64 9.21 -18.66 0.88
CA VAL A 64 10.17 -18.59 1.96
C VAL A 64 9.41 -18.43 3.25
N ASP A 65 9.53 -19.42 4.12
CA ASP A 65 8.93 -19.39 5.45
C ASP A 65 10.05 -19.28 6.47
N PHE A 66 10.01 -18.30 7.35
CA PHE A 66 11.06 -18.10 8.35
C PHE A 66 10.51 -17.78 9.73
N ARG A 67 11.24 -18.22 10.76
CA ARG A 67 10.96 -17.96 12.17
C ARG A 67 12.20 -18.14 13.03
N THR A 68 12.15 -17.68 14.26
CA THR A 68 13.04 -18.17 15.31
C THR A 68 12.44 -19.39 16.01
N ASP A 69 13.27 -20.22 16.63
CA ASP A 69 12.84 -21.45 17.30
C ASP A 69 11.83 -21.23 18.44
N ASP A 70 11.82 -20.05 19.07
CA ASP A 70 10.87 -19.63 20.11
C ASP A 70 9.53 -19.13 19.55
N GLN A 71 9.42 -18.90 18.25
CA GLN A 71 8.18 -18.51 17.59
C GLN A 71 7.40 -19.72 17.10
N GLU A 72 6.10 -19.78 17.38
CA GLU A 72 5.24 -20.87 16.92
C GLU A 72 4.87 -20.76 15.44
N LYS A 73 4.73 -19.54 14.92
CA LYS A 73 4.24 -19.27 13.56
C LYS A 73 5.38 -18.84 12.64
N PHE A 74 5.38 -19.39 11.43
CA PHE A 74 6.24 -18.93 10.36
C PHE A 74 5.72 -17.61 9.77
N THR A 75 6.66 -16.74 9.43
CA THR A 75 6.41 -15.60 8.54
C THR A 75 6.66 -16.06 7.11
N ASN A 76 5.68 -15.84 6.24
CA ASN A 76 5.73 -16.32 4.86
C ASN A 76 6.04 -15.17 3.91
N ALA A 77 6.92 -15.42 2.95
CA ALA A 77 7.34 -14.48 1.92
C ALA A 77 7.52 -15.20 0.58
N ARG A 78 7.70 -14.44 -0.50
CA ARG A 78 7.89 -14.98 -1.86
C ARG A 78 9.09 -14.31 -2.53
N MET A 79 9.78 -15.08 -3.36
CA MET A 79 10.85 -14.59 -4.24
C MET A 79 10.58 -15.06 -5.67
N GLY A 80 10.56 -14.10 -6.59
CA GLY A 80 10.16 -14.36 -7.96
C GLY A 80 8.67 -14.66 -8.08
N ASP A 81 8.28 -15.28 -9.19
CA ASP A 81 6.88 -15.52 -9.54
C ASP A 81 6.73 -16.90 -10.18
N GLU A 82 5.90 -17.74 -9.55
CA GLU A 82 5.61 -19.11 -9.98
C GLU A 82 4.94 -19.16 -11.36
N ASN A 83 4.29 -18.08 -11.82
CA ASN A 83 3.64 -18.06 -13.13
C ASN A 83 4.59 -17.73 -14.29
N THR A 84 5.75 -17.12 -13.98
CA THR A 84 6.72 -16.66 -15.00
C THR A 84 8.08 -17.32 -14.85
N MET A 85 8.18 -18.35 -14.01
CA MET A 85 9.40 -19.13 -13.82
C MET A 85 9.76 -19.94 -15.07
N GLU A 86 11.06 -20.19 -15.23
CA GLU A 86 11.63 -20.90 -16.36
C GLU A 86 12.03 -22.31 -15.91
N ASN A 87 11.15 -23.31 -16.15
CA ASN A 87 11.33 -24.66 -15.61
C ASN A 87 10.86 -25.78 -16.57
N LYS A 88 10.84 -25.53 -17.88
CA LYS A 88 10.31 -26.46 -18.90
C LYS A 88 10.86 -27.89 -18.78
N GLU A 89 12.17 -28.04 -18.55
CA GLU A 89 12.81 -29.36 -18.40
C GLU A 89 12.39 -30.10 -17.12
N CYS A 90 12.25 -29.37 -16.00
CA CYS A 90 11.83 -29.97 -14.73
C CYS A 90 10.33 -30.27 -14.69
N LEU A 91 9.49 -29.56 -15.45
CA LEU A 91 8.07 -29.90 -15.61
C LEU A 91 7.89 -31.14 -16.47
N ALA A 92 8.64 -31.28 -17.57
CA ALA A 92 8.57 -32.45 -18.44
C ALA A 92 8.95 -33.76 -17.71
N GLN A 93 9.86 -33.69 -16.73
CA GLN A 93 10.23 -34.84 -15.89
C GLN A 93 9.19 -35.19 -14.82
N ALA A 94 8.35 -34.23 -14.43
CA ALA A 94 7.24 -34.48 -13.49
C ALA A 94 6.02 -35.11 -14.18
N GLU A 95 5.93 -35.03 -15.51
CA GLU A 95 4.79 -35.48 -16.32
C GLU A 95 4.95 -36.89 -16.92
N THR A 96 6.01 -37.64 -16.64
CA THR A 96 6.12 -39.05 -17.07
C THR A 96 5.58 -40.00 -15.98
N PRO A 97 4.38 -40.59 -16.14
CA PRO A 97 3.96 -41.72 -15.33
C PRO A 97 4.52 -43.01 -15.94
N ASP A 98 5.19 -43.81 -15.12
CA ASP A 98 5.55 -45.19 -15.44
C ASP A 98 4.36 -45.94 -16.06
N THR A 99 4.48 -46.33 -17.32
CA THR A 99 3.58 -47.29 -17.97
C THR A 99 4.38 -48.52 -18.36
N PRO A 100 4.30 -49.64 -17.62
CA PRO A 100 4.64 -50.94 -18.16
C PRO A 100 3.45 -51.40 -19.01
N GLY A 101 3.72 -51.65 -20.30
CA GLY A 101 2.73 -52.23 -21.21
C GLY A 101 2.31 -53.64 -20.80
N GLY A 102 1.03 -53.93 -20.98
CA GLY A 102 0.46 -55.27 -20.86
C GLY A 102 -1.04 -55.25 -21.16
N ALA A 103 -1.42 -55.79 -22.32
CA ALA A 103 -2.80 -55.97 -22.76
C ALA A 103 -3.62 -56.80 -21.73
N PRO A 104 -4.96 -56.65 -21.68
CA PRO A 104 -5.79 -57.39 -20.74
C PRO A 104 -6.18 -58.76 -21.30
N PRO A 105 -6.40 -59.77 -20.44
CA PRO A 105 -7.41 -60.76 -20.68
C PRO A 105 -8.56 -60.68 -19.66
N GLU A 106 -9.68 -61.26 -20.10
CA GLU A 106 -11.01 -61.23 -19.54
C GLU A 106 -11.17 -61.88 -18.15
N ALA A 107 -12.15 -61.32 -17.43
CA ALA A 107 -13.09 -61.91 -16.46
C ALA A 107 -12.94 -63.37 -15.98
N ALA A 108 -12.96 -63.58 -14.66
CA ALA A 108 -14.06 -64.23 -13.93
C ALA A 108 -13.68 -64.55 -12.45
N GLY A 109 -14.64 -64.41 -11.52
CA GLY A 109 -14.70 -65.27 -10.32
C GLY A 109 -14.90 -64.62 -8.94
N LYS A 110 -16.18 -64.43 -8.57
CA LYS A 110 -16.85 -64.67 -7.26
C LYS A 110 -16.11 -64.40 -5.92
N GLY A 111 -16.74 -63.56 -5.07
CA GLY A 111 -16.52 -63.48 -3.62
C GLY A 111 -17.01 -64.73 -2.85
N PRO A 112 -16.98 -64.74 -1.48
CA PRO A 112 -17.77 -63.81 -0.68
C PRO A 112 -17.12 -63.30 0.62
N ALA A 113 -17.89 -62.49 1.34
CA ALA A 113 -17.56 -61.66 2.49
C ALA A 113 -17.34 -62.39 3.83
N GLY A 114 -16.51 -61.78 4.69
CA GLY A 114 -16.36 -62.08 6.11
C GLY A 114 -15.87 -60.84 6.89
N GLN A 115 -16.82 -60.19 7.56
CA GLN A 115 -16.89 -59.27 8.72
C GLN A 115 -15.64 -58.74 9.52
N PRO A 116 -15.83 -57.71 10.39
CA PRO A 116 -14.92 -56.57 10.56
C PRO A 116 -14.03 -56.62 11.81
N GLU A 117 -12.87 -55.95 11.77
CA GLU A 117 -12.07 -55.66 12.95
C GLU A 117 -11.43 -54.25 12.87
N VAL A 118 -11.50 -53.51 13.98
CA VAL A 118 -11.19 -52.08 14.18
C VAL A 118 -9.68 -51.91 14.51
N PRO A 119 -9.04 -50.74 14.27
CA PRO A 119 -7.66 -50.65 13.74
C PRO A 119 -6.57 -50.49 14.81
N PRO A 120 -5.30 -50.73 14.47
CA PRO A 120 -4.17 -50.04 15.09
C PRO A 120 -3.58 -48.96 14.18
N GLN A 121 -3.11 -47.90 14.83
CA GLN A 121 -2.46 -46.71 14.29
C GLN A 121 -1.12 -47.00 13.58
N PRO A 122 -0.59 -46.05 12.78
CA PRO A 122 0.39 -46.37 11.74
C PRO A 122 1.78 -46.60 12.32
N GLU A 123 2.28 -47.82 12.16
CA GLU A 123 3.72 -48.09 12.15
C GLU A 123 4.31 -47.54 10.84
N ALA A 124 5.54 -47.02 10.97
CA ALA A 124 6.28 -46.32 9.93
C ALA A 124 6.37 -47.12 8.61
N PRO A 125 6.25 -46.48 7.43
CA PRO A 125 6.65 -47.13 6.21
C PRO A 125 8.18 -47.07 6.09
N GLY A 126 8.76 -48.25 6.24
CA GLY A 126 10.11 -48.56 5.79
C GLY A 126 10.29 -48.25 4.30
N LYS A 127 11.56 -48.03 3.98
CA LYS A 127 12.10 -47.69 2.67
C LYS A 127 11.76 -48.76 1.63
N THR A 128 11.05 -48.35 0.58
CA THR A 128 11.23 -48.88 -0.77
C THR A 128 11.62 -47.70 -1.66
N GLY A 129 12.92 -47.58 -1.92
CA GLY A 129 13.51 -46.50 -2.69
C GLY A 129 13.32 -46.71 -4.18
N THR A 130 12.54 -45.82 -4.79
CA THR A 130 12.87 -45.24 -6.09
C THR A 130 13.63 -43.95 -5.78
N ASP A 131 14.90 -43.87 -6.20
CA ASP A 131 15.84 -42.78 -5.92
C ASP A 131 15.39 -41.45 -6.57
N ILE A 132 14.44 -40.76 -5.95
CA ILE A 132 14.35 -39.31 -6.05
C ILE A 132 15.22 -38.77 -4.91
N PRO A 133 16.42 -38.22 -5.18
CA PRO A 133 17.28 -37.69 -4.13
C PRO A 133 16.52 -36.62 -3.35
N GLU A 134 16.43 -36.79 -2.03
CA GLU A 134 15.80 -35.81 -1.15
C GLU A 134 16.38 -34.41 -1.44
N PRO A 135 15.54 -33.38 -1.57
CA PRO A 135 15.98 -32.02 -1.85
C PRO A 135 16.84 -31.53 -0.67
N SER A 136 18.15 -31.60 -0.82
CA SER A 136 19.12 -31.20 0.19
C SER A 136 19.91 -29.98 -0.25
N LEU A 137 20.26 -29.13 0.71
CA LEU A 137 21.18 -28.00 0.51
C LEU A 137 22.57 -28.39 0.97
N ILE A 138 23.57 -28.09 0.14
CA ILE A 138 24.98 -28.28 0.44
C ILE A 138 25.58 -26.93 0.82
N LEU A 139 26.08 -26.81 2.05
CA LEU A 139 26.81 -25.64 2.51
C LEU A 139 28.20 -25.61 1.84
N GLU A 140 28.48 -24.59 1.04
CA GLU A 140 29.72 -24.47 0.27
C GLU A 140 30.90 -23.91 1.09
N ASN A 141 30.63 -23.24 2.21
CA ASN A 141 31.64 -22.56 3.02
C ASN A 141 31.55 -22.87 4.53
N PRO A 142 31.76 -24.13 4.94
CA PRO A 142 31.77 -24.54 6.35
C PRO A 142 33.06 -24.07 7.05
N GLY A 143 33.21 -22.77 7.32
CA GLY A 143 34.45 -22.27 7.93
C GLY A 143 34.67 -20.76 8.03
N GLN A 144 33.61 -19.94 8.03
CA GLN A 144 33.69 -18.49 8.18
C GLN A 144 34.49 -17.76 7.08
N GLY A 145 33.79 -17.36 6.01
CA GLY A 145 33.94 -15.97 5.57
C GLY A 145 35.11 -15.59 4.66
N LYS A 146 35.55 -16.44 3.73
CA LYS A 146 36.11 -15.88 2.49
C LYS A 146 34.96 -15.24 1.72
N TRP A 147 34.99 -13.90 1.62
CA TRP A 147 34.12 -13.16 0.72
C TRP A 147 34.31 -13.74 -0.68
N GLN A 148 33.27 -14.36 -1.21
CA GLN A 148 33.22 -14.75 -2.61
C GLN A 148 32.51 -13.62 -3.35
N ALA A 149 33.06 -13.22 -4.50
CA ALA A 149 32.38 -12.27 -5.35
C ALA A 149 30.97 -12.79 -5.64
N ARG A 150 29.98 -11.91 -5.53
CA ARG A 150 28.62 -12.27 -5.92
C ARG A 150 28.66 -12.78 -7.36
N PRO A 151 28.07 -13.95 -7.65
CA PRO A 151 28.10 -14.47 -9.00
C PRO A 151 27.38 -13.47 -9.93
N THR A 152 27.95 -13.25 -11.11
CA THR A 152 27.29 -12.46 -12.16
C THR A 152 26.18 -13.31 -12.77
N THR A 153 24.97 -13.15 -12.24
CA THR A 153 23.76 -13.84 -12.73
C THR A 153 22.73 -12.84 -13.23
N THR A 154 21.87 -13.29 -14.14
CA THR A 154 20.79 -12.46 -14.74
C THR A 154 19.72 -12.11 -13.71
N GLN A 155 19.41 -13.03 -12.78
CA GLN A 155 18.43 -12.84 -11.72
C GLN A 155 19.10 -12.78 -10.35
N ASN A 156 18.67 -11.80 -9.55
CA ASN A 156 19.12 -11.57 -8.19
C ASN A 156 17.91 -11.31 -7.30
N TYR A 157 17.48 -12.32 -6.56
CA TYR A 157 16.42 -12.20 -5.58
C TYR A 157 17.03 -11.89 -4.21
N SER A 158 16.45 -10.96 -3.47
CA SER A 158 16.87 -10.62 -2.11
C SER A 158 15.64 -10.36 -1.24
N LEU A 159 15.68 -10.89 -0.03
CA LEU A 159 14.66 -10.74 0.99
C LEU A 159 15.31 -10.56 2.36
N ILE A 160 14.99 -9.44 3.01
CA ILE A 160 15.34 -9.24 4.41
C ILE A 160 14.35 -10.06 5.25
N LEU A 161 14.85 -11.12 5.88
CA LEU A 161 14.06 -11.98 6.76
C LEU A 161 13.88 -11.30 8.11
N PHE A 162 14.97 -10.76 8.64
CA PHE A 162 14.98 -10.05 9.91
C PHE A 162 15.83 -8.80 9.80
N ASP A 163 15.32 -7.68 10.32
CA ASP A 163 16.07 -6.45 10.51
C ASP A 163 15.56 -5.81 11.80
N VAL A 164 16.25 -6.11 12.90
CA VAL A 164 15.84 -5.67 14.22
C VAL A 164 16.94 -4.83 14.85
N MET A 165 16.53 -3.72 15.44
CA MET A 165 17.40 -2.75 16.06
C MET A 165 16.93 -2.51 17.49
N ARG A 166 17.87 -2.34 18.40
CA ARG A 166 17.56 -2.00 19.79
C ARG A 166 16.97 -0.59 19.86
N GLY A 167 15.73 -0.48 20.33
CA GLY A 167 15.03 0.80 20.39
C GLY A 167 15.50 1.73 21.50
N THR A 168 16.02 1.18 22.61
CA THR A 168 16.52 1.94 23.76
C THR A 168 17.86 1.37 24.25
N PRO A 169 18.75 2.19 24.84
CA PRO A 169 20.01 1.71 25.40
C PRO A 169 19.90 0.66 26.51
N ASP A 170 18.75 0.58 27.18
CA ASP A 170 18.54 -0.28 28.34
C ASP A 170 17.54 -1.43 28.06
N GLY A 171 16.97 -1.52 26.86
CA GLY A 171 16.04 -2.60 26.48
C GLY A 171 16.72 -3.95 26.26
N PRO A 172 16.01 -5.07 26.24
CA PRO A 172 16.62 -6.37 25.91
C PRO A 172 17.25 -6.33 24.49
N PRO A 173 18.26 -7.19 24.21
CA PRO A 173 18.75 -7.34 22.86
C PRO A 173 17.59 -7.78 21.95
N PRO A 174 17.51 -7.25 20.73
CA PRO A 174 16.35 -7.49 19.88
C PRO A 174 16.32 -8.92 19.32
N PHE A 175 17.46 -9.62 19.31
CA PHE A 175 17.55 -11.06 19.08
C PHE A 175 18.08 -11.79 20.32
N PRO A 176 17.38 -12.81 20.84
CA PRO A 176 17.87 -13.57 21.98
C PRO A 176 19.08 -14.43 21.58
N LYS A 177 20.13 -14.41 22.41
CA LYS A 177 21.35 -15.19 22.18
C LYS A 177 21.08 -16.69 22.29
N GLY A 178 21.69 -17.48 21.40
CA GLY A 178 21.59 -18.95 21.42
C GLY A 178 20.32 -19.52 20.80
N LYS A 179 19.48 -18.67 20.19
CA LYS A 179 18.31 -19.09 19.41
C LYS A 179 18.72 -19.48 17.99
N THR A 180 17.95 -20.35 17.36
CA THR A 180 18.16 -20.77 15.97
C THR A 180 17.14 -20.11 15.06
N ILE A 181 17.62 -19.51 13.98
CA ILE A 181 16.81 -19.00 12.88
C ILE A 181 16.56 -20.16 11.93
N ILE A 182 15.28 -20.46 11.70
CA ILE A 182 14.81 -21.52 10.82
C ILE A 182 14.25 -20.87 9.56
N ILE A 183 14.80 -21.22 8.40
CA ILE A 183 14.41 -20.70 7.09
C ILE A 183 14.05 -21.89 6.22
N ARG A 184 12.86 -21.89 5.63
CA ARG A 184 12.38 -22.91 4.71
C ARG A 184 12.17 -22.32 3.34
N ILE A 185 12.79 -22.90 2.32
CA ILE A 185 12.65 -22.49 0.93
C ILE A 185 11.91 -23.61 0.20
N TRP A 186 10.79 -23.30 -0.44
CA TRP A 186 9.97 -24.29 -1.17
C TRP A 186 9.24 -23.66 -2.34
N SER A 187 8.59 -24.46 -3.17
CA SER A 187 7.77 -23.97 -4.30
C SER A 187 6.57 -24.87 -4.55
N VAL A 188 5.57 -24.38 -5.29
CA VAL A 188 4.41 -25.21 -5.69
C VAL A 188 4.76 -26.16 -6.85
N LEU A 189 5.70 -25.75 -7.70
CA LEU A 189 6.16 -26.52 -8.85
C LEU A 189 7.68 -26.67 -8.79
N PRO A 190 8.27 -27.73 -9.38
CA PRO A 190 9.71 -27.92 -9.36
C PRO A 190 10.42 -26.78 -10.10
N ASN A 191 11.45 -26.23 -9.47
CA ASN A 191 12.35 -25.25 -10.05
C ASN A 191 13.62 -25.94 -10.57
N ASP A 192 14.21 -25.35 -11.61
CA ASP A 192 15.53 -25.74 -12.10
C ASP A 192 16.61 -24.93 -11.36
N PHE A 193 17.27 -25.59 -10.41
CA PHE A 193 18.33 -25.03 -9.58
C PHE A 193 19.73 -25.17 -10.18
N GLN A 194 19.86 -25.54 -11.46
CA GLN A 194 21.16 -25.55 -12.11
C GLN A 194 21.80 -24.15 -12.09
N ASP A 195 23.03 -24.10 -11.58
CA ASP A 195 23.83 -22.88 -11.38
C ASP A 195 23.19 -21.84 -10.45
N VAL A 196 22.25 -22.27 -9.60
CA VAL A 196 21.65 -21.41 -8.57
C VAL A 196 22.50 -21.43 -7.31
N ARG A 197 22.78 -20.24 -6.76
CA ARG A 197 23.42 -20.08 -5.46
C ARG A 197 22.52 -19.34 -4.49
N ILE A 198 22.48 -19.84 -3.26
CA ILE A 198 21.69 -19.28 -2.17
C ILE A 198 22.65 -18.72 -1.14
N LEU A 199 22.41 -17.49 -0.70
CA LEU A 199 23.22 -16.77 0.28
C LEU A 199 22.36 -16.40 1.48
N ILE A 200 22.79 -16.80 2.67
CA ILE A 200 22.33 -16.16 3.92
C ILE A 200 23.38 -15.15 4.35
N HIS A 201 22.98 -13.89 4.35
CA HIS A 201 23.78 -12.77 4.75
C HIS A 201 23.38 -12.31 6.16
N HIS A 202 24.23 -12.58 7.14
CA HIS A 202 23.97 -12.32 8.55
C HIS A 202 24.90 -11.23 9.08
N GLN A 203 24.33 -10.09 9.46
CA GLN A 203 25.05 -8.94 9.98
C GLN A 203 24.66 -8.63 11.42
N ALA A 204 25.66 -8.35 12.26
CA ALA A 204 25.43 -7.72 13.56
C ALA A 204 25.65 -6.20 13.46
N TYR A 205 24.71 -5.43 14.00
CA TYR A 205 24.82 -3.98 14.10
C TYR A 205 25.71 -3.59 15.27
N VAL A 206 26.74 -2.80 15.00
CA VAL A 206 27.66 -2.25 16.01
C VAL A 206 27.64 -0.72 15.90
N PRO A 207 27.37 0.01 17.00
CA PRO A 207 27.30 1.46 16.97
C PRO A 207 28.64 2.13 16.59
N TYR A 208 28.60 3.07 15.65
CA TYR A 208 29.75 3.90 15.30
C TYR A 208 29.74 5.24 16.06
N PRO A 209 30.91 5.76 16.49
CA PRO A 209 32.25 5.15 16.46
C PRO A 209 32.54 4.19 17.63
N ASN A 210 31.77 4.29 18.72
CA ASN A 210 31.73 3.28 19.78
C ASN A 210 30.39 3.35 20.53
N GLU A 211 30.09 2.29 21.27
CA GLU A 211 28.88 2.15 22.05
C GLU A 211 28.67 3.29 23.05
N LYS A 212 29.71 3.69 23.80
CA LYS A 212 29.63 4.75 24.80
C LYS A 212 29.16 6.08 24.20
N LYS A 213 29.71 6.48 23.05
CA LYS A 213 29.32 7.71 22.33
C LYS A 213 27.89 7.61 21.81
N TYR A 214 27.50 6.43 21.31
CA TYR A 214 26.14 6.22 20.80
C TYR A 214 25.09 6.28 21.92
N VAL A 215 25.32 5.62 23.06
CA VAL A 215 24.46 5.69 24.25
C VAL A 215 24.33 7.14 24.74
N ALA A 216 25.43 7.87 24.81
CA ALA A 216 25.42 9.28 25.23
C ALA A 216 24.58 10.16 24.28
N LYS A 217 24.64 9.89 22.97
CA LYS A 217 23.80 10.56 21.97
C LYS A 217 22.32 10.27 22.19
N LEU A 218 21.94 9.00 22.36
CA LEU A 218 20.55 8.61 22.60
C LEU A 218 20.00 9.26 23.88
N ARG A 219 20.76 9.25 24.98
CA ARG A 219 20.36 9.92 26.22
C ARG A 219 20.22 11.44 26.06
N LYS A 220 21.05 12.08 25.21
CA LYS A 220 20.91 13.50 24.90
C LYS A 220 19.62 13.78 24.12
N GLU A 221 19.36 13.01 23.08
CA GLU A 221 18.13 13.14 22.28
C GLU A 221 16.87 12.93 23.11
N GLU A 222 16.88 11.97 24.04
CA GLU A 222 15.76 11.74 24.95
C GLU A 222 15.50 12.94 25.86
N ARG A 223 16.55 13.51 26.50
CA ARG A 223 16.43 14.74 27.28
C ARG A 223 15.88 15.90 26.45
N ASP A 224 16.34 16.04 25.20
CA ASP A 224 15.86 17.10 24.30
C ASP A 224 14.39 16.89 23.91
N ARG A 225 13.94 15.65 23.72
CA ARG A 225 12.51 15.32 23.49
C ARG A 225 11.66 15.64 24.71
N GLN A 226 12.11 15.27 25.91
CA GLN A 226 11.42 15.59 27.17
C GLN A 226 11.28 17.11 27.36
N ARG A 227 12.37 17.87 27.19
CA ARG A 227 12.35 19.34 27.24
C ARG A 227 11.37 19.95 26.25
N LYS A 228 11.33 19.46 25.00
CA LYS A 228 10.37 19.93 23.98
C LYS A 228 8.93 19.58 24.35
N ALA A 229 8.68 18.40 24.90
CA ALA A 229 7.36 17.97 25.36
C ALA A 229 6.87 18.83 26.53
N GLU A 230 7.71 19.08 27.53
CA GLU A 230 7.42 19.97 28.65
C GLU A 230 7.09 21.39 28.18
N LYS A 231 7.88 21.95 27.25
CA LYS A 231 7.62 23.27 26.68
C LYS A 231 6.24 23.33 26.00
N ARG A 232 5.92 22.32 25.18
CA ARG A 232 4.60 22.20 24.53
C ARG A 232 3.47 22.09 25.55
N GLN A 233 3.69 21.33 26.62
CA GLN A 233 2.70 21.19 27.70
C GLN A 233 2.46 22.52 28.40
N ARG A 234 3.52 23.26 28.78
CA ARG A 234 3.41 24.60 29.39
C ARG A 234 2.68 25.58 28.49
N GLU A 235 3.00 25.62 27.19
CA GLU A 235 2.31 26.47 26.23
C GLU A 235 0.83 26.11 26.05
N TRP A 236 0.53 24.81 26.04
CA TRP A 236 -0.85 24.31 25.96
C TRP A 236 -1.64 24.73 27.20
N THR A 237 -1.09 24.53 28.41
CA THR A 237 -1.72 24.93 29.67
C THR A 237 -1.99 26.44 29.69
N ARG A 238 -1.00 27.27 29.34
CA ARG A 238 -1.17 28.73 29.25
C ARG A 238 -2.30 29.14 28.30
N LYS A 239 -2.45 28.45 27.15
CA LYS A 239 -3.54 28.71 26.19
C LYS A 239 -4.91 28.30 26.76
N GLN A 240 -4.99 27.20 27.51
CA GLN A 240 -6.24 26.77 28.14
C GLN A 240 -6.67 27.77 29.22
N GLU A 241 -5.75 28.20 30.10
CA GLU A 241 -6.03 29.21 31.11
C GLU A 241 -6.52 30.51 30.49
N LYS A 242 -5.89 30.99 29.40
CA LYS A 242 -6.34 32.18 28.68
C LYS A 242 -7.77 32.01 28.15
N ARG A 243 -8.09 30.86 27.53
CA ARG A 243 -9.44 30.55 27.03
C ARG A 243 -10.47 30.49 28.16
N GLN A 244 -10.11 29.93 29.31
CA GLN A 244 -10.97 29.90 30.49
C GLN A 244 -11.25 31.31 31.02
N ARG A 245 -10.21 32.16 31.14
CA ARG A 245 -10.37 33.57 31.54
C ARG A 245 -11.25 34.35 30.57
N GLU A 246 -11.07 34.18 29.26
CA GLU A 246 -11.93 34.82 28.25
C GLU A 246 -13.39 34.36 28.34
N ARG A 247 -13.62 33.06 28.57
CA ARG A 247 -14.97 32.52 28.78
C ARG A 247 -15.62 33.07 30.04
N ALA A 248 -14.89 33.09 31.16
CA ALA A 248 -15.37 33.67 32.42
C ALA A 248 -15.72 35.15 32.25
N ARG A 249 -14.86 35.94 31.59
CA ARG A 249 -15.12 37.36 31.28
C ARG A 249 -16.38 37.52 30.41
N ARG A 250 -16.58 36.66 29.40
CA ARG A 250 -17.81 36.67 28.58
C ARG A 250 -19.05 36.34 29.39
N GLN A 251 -18.98 35.36 30.30
CA GLN A 251 -20.09 35.00 31.17
C GLN A 251 -20.42 36.13 32.15
N GLU A 252 -19.41 36.78 32.74
CA GLU A 252 -19.60 37.94 33.60
C GLU A 252 -20.24 39.11 32.84
N LEU A 253 -19.77 39.41 31.62
CA LEU A 253 -20.38 40.44 30.77
C LEU A 253 -21.84 40.11 30.40
N ALA A 254 -22.13 38.84 30.12
CA ALA A 254 -23.49 38.38 29.83
C ALA A 254 -24.41 38.44 31.07
N ALA A 255 -23.86 38.20 32.27
CA ALA A 255 -24.59 38.33 33.52
C ALA A 255 -24.86 39.81 33.89
N LYS A 256 -23.90 40.71 33.62
CA LYS A 256 -24.07 42.16 33.82
C LYS A 256 -25.02 42.79 32.80
N ASN A 257 -25.01 42.30 31.56
CA ASN A 257 -25.90 42.74 30.49
C ASN A 257 -26.77 41.57 30.03
N PRO A 258 -27.76 41.13 30.84
CA PRO A 258 -28.63 40.06 30.44
C PRO A 258 -29.37 40.48 29.16
N PRO A 259 -29.48 39.60 28.15
CA PRO A 259 -30.25 39.92 26.96
C PRO A 259 -31.67 40.26 27.39
N ARG A 260 -32.19 41.40 26.91
CA ARG A 260 -33.59 41.76 27.17
C ARG A 260 -34.47 40.58 26.74
N PRO A 261 -35.47 40.18 27.55
CA PRO A 261 -36.42 39.17 27.15
C PRO A 261 -36.99 39.60 25.79
N ALA A 262 -36.88 38.70 24.81
CA ALA A 262 -37.42 38.98 23.49
C ALA A 262 -38.90 39.33 23.68
N PRO A 263 -39.39 40.49 23.18
CA PRO A 263 -40.80 40.80 23.30
C PRO A 263 -41.58 39.64 22.70
N ALA A 264 -42.65 39.21 23.39
CA ALA A 264 -43.56 38.18 22.89
C ALA A 264 -44.00 38.63 21.49
N ARG A 265 -43.43 38.01 20.47
CA ARG A 265 -43.75 38.35 19.08
C ARG A 265 -45.20 37.93 18.90
N PRO A 266 -46.15 38.85 18.62
CA PRO A 266 -47.48 38.43 18.21
C PRO A 266 -47.31 37.51 17.00
N ALA A 267 -48.08 36.41 16.98
CA ALA A 267 -48.07 35.45 15.89
C ALA A 267 -48.21 36.23 14.58
N ARG A 268 -47.12 36.30 13.81
CA ARG A 268 -47.10 37.02 12.55
C ARG A 268 -48.17 36.36 11.68
N PRO A 269 -49.18 37.09 11.16
CA PRO A 269 -50.11 36.52 10.21
C PRO A 269 -49.30 35.88 9.09
N SER A 270 -49.64 34.64 8.73
CA SER A 270 -48.95 33.88 7.71
C SER A 270 -48.94 34.71 6.44
N ARG A 271 -47.78 35.31 6.13
CA ARG A 271 -47.59 36.01 4.86
C ARG A 271 -47.92 35.01 3.76
N PRO A 272 -48.80 35.34 2.79
CA PRO A 272 -49.00 34.47 1.64
C PRO A 272 -47.61 34.18 1.05
N ALA A 273 -47.35 32.91 0.74
CA ALA A 273 -46.08 32.49 0.19
C ALA A 273 -45.75 33.41 -0.97
N LYS A 274 -44.64 34.17 -0.85
CA LYS A 274 -44.17 35.00 -1.95
C LYS A 274 -44.09 34.10 -3.17
N VAL A 275 -44.85 34.40 -4.23
CA VAL A 275 -44.72 33.71 -5.51
C VAL A 275 -43.27 33.89 -5.94
N ARG A 276 -42.47 32.84 -5.74
CA ARG A 276 -41.08 32.84 -6.15
C ARG A 276 -41.09 32.76 -7.66
N LYS A 277 -40.97 33.91 -8.34
CA LYS A 277 -40.68 33.91 -9.77
C LYS A 277 -39.48 32.99 -9.99
N PRO A 278 -39.52 32.03 -10.93
CA PRO A 278 -38.38 31.17 -11.20
C PRO A 278 -37.22 32.07 -11.64
N VAL A 279 -36.15 32.06 -10.84
CA VAL A 279 -34.95 32.80 -11.16
C VAL A 279 -33.96 31.79 -11.71
N TRP A 280 -33.74 31.85 -13.02
CA TRP A 280 -32.74 31.01 -13.67
C TRP A 280 -31.35 31.56 -13.33
N GLN A 281 -30.43 30.71 -12.90
CA GLN A 281 -29.06 31.14 -12.60
C GLN A 281 -28.10 30.40 -13.52
N ALA A 282 -27.29 31.14 -14.26
CA ALA A 282 -26.22 30.58 -15.08
C ALA A 282 -24.89 31.17 -14.63
N CYS A 283 -23.85 30.35 -14.69
CA CYS A 283 -22.49 30.78 -14.41
C CYS A 283 -21.59 30.50 -15.61
N VAL A 284 -20.77 31.47 -16.00
CA VAL A 284 -19.73 31.29 -17.01
C VAL A 284 -18.36 31.42 -16.35
N THR A 285 -17.42 30.59 -16.80
CA THR A 285 -16.04 30.63 -16.31
C THR A 285 -15.13 31.22 -17.37
N GLY A 286 -14.29 32.17 -16.98
CA GLY A 286 -13.31 32.85 -17.83
C GLY A 286 -11.98 33.01 -17.11
N ARG A 287 -11.04 33.75 -17.73
CA ARG A 287 -9.77 34.14 -17.11
C ARG A 287 -9.69 35.66 -16.98
N TYR A 288 -9.18 36.14 -15.85
CA TYR A 288 -8.88 37.56 -15.59
C TYR A 288 -7.57 37.65 -14.82
N ASN A 289 -6.62 38.48 -15.27
CA ASN A 289 -5.27 38.62 -14.67
C ASN A 289 -4.57 37.27 -14.37
N GLY A 290 -4.70 36.30 -15.28
CA GLY A 290 -4.10 34.97 -15.13
C GLY A 290 -4.82 34.02 -14.17
N GLY A 291 -5.82 34.49 -13.41
CA GLY A 291 -6.67 33.67 -12.55
C GLY A 291 -7.95 33.20 -13.26
N ARG A 292 -8.45 32.00 -12.92
CA ARG A 292 -9.77 31.53 -13.37
C ARG A 292 -10.84 32.24 -12.55
N VAL A 293 -11.78 32.90 -13.21
CA VAL A 293 -12.90 33.62 -12.58
C VAL A 293 -14.21 32.96 -13.03
N SER A 294 -15.19 32.90 -12.13
CA SER A 294 -16.55 32.45 -12.42
C SER A 294 -17.51 33.59 -12.15
N ILE A 295 -18.37 33.91 -13.11
CA ILE A 295 -19.41 34.94 -12.96
C ILE A 295 -20.75 34.24 -13.03
N CYS A 296 -21.62 34.48 -12.06
CA CYS A 296 -22.97 33.95 -12.01
C CYS A 296 -24.00 35.07 -12.12
N ARG A 297 -24.93 34.97 -13.06
CA ARG A 297 -26.04 35.90 -13.23
C ARG A 297 -27.37 35.19 -13.02
N LYS A 298 -28.30 35.91 -12.39
CA LYS A 298 -29.70 35.53 -12.20
C LYS A 298 -30.57 36.21 -13.26
N PHE A 299 -31.38 35.44 -13.97
CA PHE A 299 -32.26 35.87 -15.05
C PHE A 299 -33.72 35.76 -14.59
N GLY A 300 -34.50 36.80 -14.88
CA GLY A 300 -35.95 36.80 -14.66
C GLY A 300 -36.75 36.29 -15.86
N ASP A 301 -36.11 36.18 -17.03
CA ASP A 301 -36.69 35.72 -18.29
C ASP A 301 -35.90 34.52 -18.84
N TYR A 302 -36.63 33.50 -19.29
CA TYR A 302 -36.07 32.25 -19.83
C TYR A 302 -35.48 32.42 -21.23
N GLN A 303 -36.05 33.32 -22.05
CA GLN A 303 -35.51 33.61 -23.38
C GLN A 303 -34.15 34.30 -23.27
N GLU A 304 -34.03 35.28 -22.36
CA GLU A 304 -32.75 35.90 -22.03
C GLU A 304 -31.72 34.89 -21.50
N TYR A 305 -32.11 34.02 -20.57
CA TYR A 305 -31.26 32.94 -20.05
C TYR A 305 -30.70 32.05 -21.18
N THR A 306 -31.57 31.61 -22.09
CA THR A 306 -31.19 30.69 -23.17
C THR A 306 -30.27 31.37 -24.19
N ARG A 307 -30.52 32.65 -24.51
CA ARG A 307 -29.66 33.46 -25.38
C ARG A 307 -28.26 33.63 -24.77
N CYS A 308 -28.19 34.02 -23.50
CA CYS A 308 -26.92 34.32 -22.84
C CYS A 308 -26.05 33.07 -22.55
N ILE A 309 -26.65 31.87 -22.50
CA ILE A 309 -25.90 30.60 -22.41
C ILE A 309 -25.34 30.17 -23.76
N LYS A 310 -26.06 30.42 -24.87
CA LYS A 310 -25.63 30.00 -26.20
C LYS A 310 -24.37 30.73 -26.68
N ASP A 311 -24.19 31.99 -26.29
CA ASP A 311 -22.99 32.76 -26.59
C ASP A 311 -22.35 33.34 -25.31
N PRO A 312 -21.41 32.60 -24.68
CA PRO A 312 -20.71 33.05 -23.49
C PRO A 312 -19.81 34.28 -23.71
N ALA A 313 -19.57 34.69 -24.97
CA ALA A 313 -18.77 35.85 -25.32
C ALA A 313 -19.58 37.15 -25.45
N ASP A 314 -20.92 37.09 -25.39
CA ASP A 314 -21.82 38.25 -25.44
C ASP A 314 -21.67 39.11 -24.17
N LEU A 315 -20.80 40.13 -24.25
CA LEU A 315 -20.51 41.09 -23.17
C LEU A 315 -21.80 41.72 -22.55
N PRO A 316 -22.79 42.18 -23.35
CA PRO A 316 -24.09 42.63 -22.87
C PRO A 316 -24.85 41.64 -21.97
N CYS A 317 -24.76 40.34 -22.25
CA CYS A 317 -25.45 39.31 -21.46
C CYS A 317 -24.87 39.16 -20.05
N TRP A 318 -23.61 39.52 -19.87
CA TRP A 318 -22.88 39.28 -18.65
C TRP A 318 -22.58 40.56 -17.86
N HIS A 319 -22.73 41.78 -18.40
CA HIS A 319 -22.39 43.02 -17.69
C HIS A 319 -23.28 44.26 -17.95
N ARG A 320 -23.48 45.05 -16.88
CA ARG A 320 -23.68 46.51 -16.94
C ARG A 320 -22.42 47.20 -16.38
N PRO A 321 -21.90 48.26 -17.03
CA PRO A 321 -20.78 49.02 -16.49
C PRO A 321 -21.23 49.89 -15.29
N ILE A 322 -20.64 49.67 -14.12
CA ILE A 322 -20.70 50.59 -12.98
C ILE A 322 -19.27 51.05 -12.73
N LYS A 323 -19.01 52.36 -12.83
CA LYS A 323 -17.67 52.92 -12.57
C LYS A 323 -17.19 52.48 -11.18
N GLY A 324 -16.05 51.77 -11.12
CA GLY A 324 -15.35 51.47 -9.86
C GLY A 324 -15.40 50.03 -9.34
N ARG A 325 -15.98 49.05 -10.05
CA ARG A 325 -15.86 47.63 -9.66
C ARG A 325 -15.87 46.66 -10.86
N TRP A 326 -14.76 45.93 -10.99
CA TRP A 326 -14.46 44.78 -11.86
C TRP A 326 -14.87 44.89 -13.33
N HIS A 327 -13.87 45.11 -14.20
CA HIS A 327 -13.95 44.86 -15.63
C HIS A 327 -13.38 43.48 -15.94
N TYR A 328 -13.91 42.83 -16.98
CA TYR A 328 -13.45 41.57 -17.55
C TYR A 328 -13.04 41.89 -18.99
N ALA A 329 -11.87 41.40 -19.38
CA ALA A 329 -11.42 41.40 -20.77
C ALA A 329 -11.56 39.97 -21.28
N ILE A 330 -12.41 39.75 -22.28
CA ILE A 330 -12.42 38.48 -22.99
C ILE A 330 -11.12 38.44 -23.81
N ALA A 331 -10.29 37.44 -23.52
CA ALA A 331 -9.10 37.03 -24.26
C ALA A 331 -7.84 37.93 -24.16
N GLU A 332 -7.19 37.95 -22.99
CA GLU A 332 -5.73 38.06 -22.97
C GLU A 332 -5.12 36.64 -23.05
N ARG A 333 -4.21 36.44 -24.01
CA ARG A 333 -3.43 35.19 -24.14
C ARG A 333 -2.79 34.83 -22.79
N PRO A 334 -2.73 33.55 -22.41
CA PRO A 334 -2.23 33.15 -21.09
C PRO A 334 -0.77 33.62 -20.90
N LYS A 335 -0.51 34.43 -19.87
CA LYS A 335 0.85 34.68 -19.37
C LYS A 335 1.49 33.35 -18.95
N PRO A 336 2.76 33.09 -19.29
CA PRO A 336 3.48 31.93 -18.78
C PRO A 336 3.53 31.99 -17.25
N SER A 337 3.33 30.84 -16.59
CA SER A 337 3.34 30.74 -15.13
C SER A 337 4.72 31.13 -14.56
N ALA A 338 4.71 31.84 -13.44
CA ALA A 338 5.92 32.13 -12.65
C ALA A 338 6.69 30.84 -12.35
N GLY A 339 8.01 30.91 -12.48
CA GLY A 339 8.91 29.76 -12.32
C GLY A 339 8.73 29.08 -10.97
N ASP A 340 8.62 27.75 -11.03
CA ASP A 340 8.63 26.88 -9.86
C ASP A 340 10.08 26.75 -9.36
N ASP A 341 10.41 27.43 -8.26
CA ASP A 341 11.74 27.38 -7.60
C ASP A 341 11.96 26.10 -6.77
N ARG A 342 11.07 25.11 -6.89
CA ARG A 342 11.36 23.76 -6.37
C ARG A 342 12.47 23.12 -7.20
N PRO A 343 13.41 22.37 -6.58
CA PRO A 343 14.39 21.60 -7.33
C PRO A 343 13.65 20.72 -8.34
N LYS A 344 13.82 21.03 -9.64
CA LYS A 344 13.17 20.24 -10.68
C LYS A 344 13.70 18.81 -10.54
N PRO A 345 12.82 17.79 -10.45
CA PRO A 345 13.27 16.42 -10.44
C PRO A 345 14.15 16.21 -11.68
N ARG A 346 15.24 15.44 -11.51
CA ARG A 346 16.16 15.07 -12.58
C ARG A 346 15.34 14.72 -13.84
N PRO A 347 15.64 15.27 -15.02
CA PRO A 347 14.97 14.87 -16.27
C PRO A 347 15.04 13.35 -16.44
N ALA A 348 14.01 12.75 -17.03
CA ALA A 348 14.02 11.30 -17.26
C ALA A 348 15.19 10.90 -18.15
N ASP A 349 15.91 9.84 -17.78
CA ASP A 349 17.08 9.34 -18.53
C ASP A 349 16.67 8.61 -19.84
N GLY A 350 15.46 8.85 -20.36
CA GLY A 350 14.91 8.25 -21.57
C GLY A 350 13.37 8.26 -21.60
N PRO A 351 12.72 7.91 -22.73
CA PRO A 351 11.27 7.79 -22.81
C PRO A 351 10.74 6.67 -21.89
N PRO A 352 9.47 6.72 -21.46
CA PRO A 352 8.88 5.66 -20.67
C PRO A 352 8.84 4.34 -21.46
N PRO A 353 8.92 3.18 -20.79
CA PRO A 353 8.69 1.88 -21.43
C PRO A 353 7.31 1.79 -22.07
N ALA A 354 7.08 0.73 -22.85
CA ALA A 354 5.76 0.45 -23.41
C ALA A 354 4.70 0.34 -22.28
N PRO A 355 3.46 0.82 -22.50
CA PRO A 355 2.37 0.64 -21.54
C PRO A 355 2.16 -0.84 -21.21
N GLN A 356 1.93 -1.16 -19.93
CA GLN A 356 1.64 -2.53 -19.53
C GLN A 356 0.19 -2.89 -19.86
N ALA A 357 -0.03 -4.12 -20.29
CA ALA A 357 -1.38 -4.64 -20.45
C ALA A 357 -2.04 -4.80 -19.07
N GLU A 358 -3.21 -4.19 -18.89
CA GLU A 358 -3.96 -4.23 -17.63
C GLU A 358 -5.30 -4.92 -17.82
N THR A 359 -5.58 -5.90 -16.97
CA THR A 359 -6.94 -6.45 -16.84
C THR A 359 -7.79 -5.45 -16.06
N GLN A 360 -8.82 -4.89 -16.71
CA GLN A 360 -9.72 -3.93 -16.07
C GLN A 360 -10.52 -4.63 -14.95
N PRO A 361 -10.48 -4.13 -13.71
CA PRO A 361 -11.31 -4.65 -12.64
C PRO A 361 -12.80 -4.34 -12.91
N PRO A 362 -13.71 -5.00 -12.19
CA PRO A 362 -15.15 -4.76 -12.29
C PRO A 362 -15.48 -3.27 -12.22
N ARG A 363 -16.42 -2.82 -13.05
CA ARG A 363 -16.77 -1.41 -13.18
C ARG A 363 -17.40 -0.89 -11.89
N ALA A 364 -16.77 0.12 -11.27
CA ALA A 364 -17.13 0.59 -9.94
C ALA A 364 -18.49 1.33 -9.84
N SER A 365 -18.96 1.94 -10.94
CA SER A 365 -20.28 2.58 -11.04
C SER A 365 -20.76 2.63 -12.49
N GLU A 366 -22.05 2.91 -12.70
CA GLU A 366 -22.68 2.95 -14.03
C GLU A 366 -21.99 3.89 -15.03
N ASN A 367 -21.53 5.07 -14.58
CA ASN A 367 -20.82 6.06 -15.38
C ASN A 367 -19.34 6.18 -15.00
N ALA A 368 -18.77 5.19 -14.32
CA ALA A 368 -17.34 5.17 -14.02
C ALA A 368 -16.52 5.20 -15.32
N THR A 369 -15.48 6.03 -15.35
CA THR A 369 -14.55 6.14 -16.48
C THR A 369 -13.25 5.44 -16.14
N TRP A 370 -12.79 4.52 -17.00
CA TRP A 370 -11.49 3.87 -16.81
C TRP A 370 -10.38 4.86 -17.09
N VAL A 371 -9.49 5.05 -16.12
CA VAL A 371 -8.22 5.74 -16.30
C VAL A 371 -7.16 4.66 -16.48
N PRO A 372 -6.59 4.47 -17.68
CA PRO A 372 -5.57 3.45 -17.90
C PRO A 372 -4.33 3.76 -17.07
N GLY A 373 -3.59 2.70 -16.73
CA GLY A 373 -2.30 2.86 -16.09
C GLY A 373 -1.34 3.69 -16.93
N TYR A 374 -0.39 4.33 -16.26
CA TYR A 374 0.57 5.21 -16.91
C TYR A 374 1.92 5.19 -16.19
N TRP A 375 2.97 5.44 -16.97
CA TRP A 375 4.32 5.60 -16.45
C TRP A 375 4.50 6.98 -15.81
N ARG A 376 5.05 7.00 -14.60
CA ARG A 376 5.45 8.24 -13.91
C ARG A 376 6.93 8.16 -13.53
N TRP A 377 7.68 9.18 -13.93
CA TRP A 377 9.08 9.34 -13.56
C TRP A 377 9.20 9.85 -12.12
N ASN A 378 10.07 9.24 -11.32
CA ASN A 378 10.27 9.60 -9.92
C ASN A 378 11.61 10.31 -9.63
N GLY A 379 12.40 10.60 -10.67
CA GLY A 379 13.74 11.18 -10.56
C GLY A 379 14.88 10.19 -10.78
N PHE A 380 14.62 8.88 -10.77
CA PHE A 380 15.63 7.83 -10.95
C PHE A 380 15.15 6.61 -11.74
N GLN A 381 13.85 6.34 -11.80
CA GLN A 381 13.27 5.25 -12.60
C GLN A 381 11.83 5.57 -13.05
N TRP A 382 11.40 4.89 -14.13
CA TRP A 382 10.01 4.87 -14.56
C TRP A 382 9.21 3.90 -13.69
N LEU A 383 8.14 4.37 -13.07
CA LEU A 383 7.24 3.56 -12.26
C LEU A 383 5.87 3.47 -12.91
N TRP A 384 5.36 2.26 -13.06
CA TRP A 384 4.02 2.01 -13.58
C TRP A 384 2.99 2.25 -12.48
N LEU A 385 2.08 3.19 -12.70
CA LEU A 385 0.92 3.40 -11.86
C LEU A 385 -0.27 2.70 -12.48
N TYR A 386 -0.82 1.70 -11.77
CA TYR A 386 -1.93 0.91 -12.27
C TYR A 386 -3.19 1.75 -12.51
N GLY A 387 -3.93 1.41 -13.57
CA GLY A 387 -5.19 2.06 -13.91
C GLY A 387 -6.24 1.96 -12.81
N PHE A 388 -7.24 2.84 -12.85
CA PHE A 388 -8.30 2.89 -11.86
C PHE A 388 -9.59 3.45 -12.43
N TRP A 389 -10.72 3.12 -11.78
CA TRP A 389 -12.01 3.71 -12.09
C TRP A 389 -12.13 5.10 -11.47
N ARG A 390 -12.36 6.12 -12.31
CA ARG A 390 -12.83 7.43 -11.86
C ARG A 390 -14.34 7.41 -11.77
N VAL A 391 -14.86 7.48 -10.55
CA VAL A 391 -16.30 7.49 -10.29
C VAL A 391 -16.79 8.94 -10.24
N PRO A 392 -17.77 9.33 -11.07
CA PRO A 392 -18.33 10.67 -11.01
C PRO A 392 -19.16 10.86 -9.74
N GLN A 393 -19.12 12.06 -9.16
CA GLN A 393 -19.84 12.36 -7.92
C GLN A 393 -21.36 12.13 -8.05
N SER A 394 -21.93 12.38 -9.23
CA SER A 394 -23.34 12.12 -9.52
C SER A 394 -23.75 10.66 -9.33
N ASP A 395 -22.86 9.70 -9.59
CA ASP A 395 -23.15 8.29 -9.40
C ASP A 395 -23.13 7.91 -7.91
N LEU A 396 -22.26 8.54 -7.13
CA LEU A 396 -22.23 8.37 -5.68
C LEU A 396 -23.51 8.93 -5.05
N ASP A 397 -23.93 10.11 -5.48
CA ASP A 397 -25.11 10.80 -4.96
C ASP A 397 -26.42 10.09 -5.36
N GLN A 398 -26.45 9.45 -6.53
CA GLN A 398 -27.58 8.67 -7.04
C GLN A 398 -27.51 7.18 -6.68
N GLU A 399 -26.49 6.76 -5.91
CA GLU A 399 -26.26 5.37 -5.50
C GLU A 399 -26.14 4.36 -6.67
N LYS A 400 -25.63 4.80 -7.83
CA LYS A 400 -25.45 4.01 -9.07
C LYS A 400 -24.21 3.12 -9.05
N THR A 401 -23.99 2.49 -7.90
CA THR A 401 -22.78 1.72 -7.56
C THR A 401 -23.14 0.26 -7.35
N ALA A 402 -22.15 -0.63 -7.20
CA ALA A 402 -22.41 -2.04 -6.98
C ALA A 402 -23.27 -2.27 -5.72
N VAL A 403 -24.37 -3.02 -5.87
CA VAL A 403 -25.29 -3.39 -4.78
C VAL A 403 -25.15 -4.89 -4.51
N ALA A 404 -24.91 -5.25 -3.26
CA ALA A 404 -24.78 -6.62 -2.80
C ALA A 404 -25.93 -7.01 -1.87
N PRO A 405 -26.37 -8.29 -1.88
CA PRO A 405 -27.42 -8.78 -0.98
C PRO A 405 -26.93 -8.95 0.47
N ALA A 406 -25.62 -9.07 0.69
CA ALA A 406 -25.00 -9.27 1.99
C ALA A 406 -23.75 -8.39 2.15
N GLU A 407 -23.20 -8.33 3.36
CA GLU A 407 -21.96 -7.61 3.63
C GLU A 407 -20.75 -8.29 2.97
N PRO A 408 -19.72 -7.51 2.58
CA PRO A 408 -18.50 -8.08 2.01
C PRO A 408 -17.78 -8.97 3.01
N PRO A 409 -16.99 -9.95 2.54
CA PRO A 409 -16.06 -10.68 3.39
C PRO A 409 -15.07 -9.73 4.09
N PRO A 410 -14.39 -10.18 5.16
CA PRO A 410 -13.33 -9.41 5.78
C PRO A 410 -12.32 -8.90 4.75
N ALA A 411 -11.89 -7.64 4.88
CA ALA A 411 -10.89 -7.06 3.98
C ALA A 411 -9.59 -7.88 4.04
N ARG A 412 -8.97 -8.12 2.88
CA ARG A 412 -7.69 -8.81 2.84
C ARG A 412 -6.58 -7.89 3.35
N VAL A 413 -5.64 -8.46 4.10
CA VAL A 413 -4.42 -7.75 4.48
C VAL A 413 -3.52 -7.67 3.24
N GLU A 414 -3.23 -6.45 2.81
CA GLU A 414 -2.36 -6.21 1.67
C GLU A 414 -0.96 -5.81 2.15
N VAL A 415 0.07 -6.39 1.53
CA VAL A 415 1.45 -5.96 1.75
C VAL A 415 1.64 -4.63 1.04
N VAL A 416 1.68 -3.55 1.81
CA VAL A 416 1.90 -2.20 1.29
C VAL A 416 3.40 -1.97 1.10
N VAL A 417 3.86 -2.02 -0.15
CA VAL A 417 5.24 -1.64 -0.51
C VAL A 417 5.48 -0.15 -0.28
N THR A 418 6.73 0.28 -0.16
CA THR A 418 7.07 1.70 0.04
C THR A 418 6.42 2.61 -1.00
N ALA A 419 5.96 3.79 -0.56
CA ALA A 419 5.34 4.77 -1.43
C ALA A 419 6.27 5.13 -2.61
N PRO A 420 5.82 4.98 -3.87
CA PRO A 420 6.64 5.21 -5.04
C PRO A 420 6.98 6.69 -5.24
N PHE A 421 6.18 7.59 -4.65
CA PHE A 421 6.35 9.03 -4.73
C PHE A 421 6.09 9.69 -3.37
N PRO A 422 6.75 10.83 -3.06
CA PRO A 422 6.49 11.57 -1.83
C PRO A 422 5.03 12.03 -1.66
N ASP A 423 4.31 12.21 -2.77
CA ASP A 423 2.91 12.62 -2.83
C ASP A 423 1.94 11.45 -3.07
N ALA A 424 2.44 10.22 -3.19
CA ALA A 424 1.59 9.05 -3.42
C ALA A 424 0.77 8.72 -2.17
N VAL A 425 -0.50 8.35 -2.40
CA VAL A 425 -1.41 7.90 -1.34
C VAL A 425 -1.79 6.45 -1.60
N TRP A 426 -1.66 5.61 -0.58
CA TRP A 426 -2.09 4.23 -0.64
C TRP A 426 -3.61 4.19 -0.62
N THR A 427 -4.19 3.58 -1.66
CA THR A 427 -5.61 3.32 -1.75
C THR A 427 -5.82 1.84 -1.47
N PRO A 428 -6.41 1.47 -0.30
CA PRO A 428 -6.55 0.06 0.05
C PRO A 428 -7.51 -0.66 -0.89
N GLY A 429 -7.25 -1.94 -1.12
CA GLY A 429 -8.13 -2.82 -1.88
C GLY A 429 -9.49 -2.98 -1.24
N TYR A 430 -10.46 -3.42 -2.04
CA TYR A 430 -11.84 -3.58 -1.61
C TYR A 430 -12.53 -4.73 -2.33
N TRP A 431 -13.55 -5.28 -1.68
CA TRP A 431 -14.45 -6.24 -2.28
C TRP A 431 -15.43 -5.53 -3.21
N HIS A 432 -15.55 -6.01 -4.44
CA HIS A 432 -16.55 -5.60 -5.42
C HIS A 432 -17.54 -6.74 -5.62
N TRP A 433 -18.83 -6.41 -5.71
CA TRP A 433 -19.88 -7.38 -6.03
C TRP A 433 -20.13 -7.40 -7.53
N GLN A 434 -19.99 -8.55 -8.18
CA GLN A 434 -20.27 -8.71 -9.60
C GLN A 434 -20.78 -10.12 -9.87
N ALA A 435 -21.81 -10.25 -10.72
CA ALA A 435 -22.31 -11.54 -11.20
C ALA A 435 -22.53 -12.57 -10.08
N ALA A 436 -23.20 -12.15 -9.00
CA ALA A 436 -23.48 -12.96 -7.81
C ALA A 436 -22.25 -13.45 -7.01
N THR A 437 -21.07 -12.86 -7.21
CA THR A 437 -19.84 -13.25 -6.50
C THR A 437 -19.05 -12.04 -5.98
N TRP A 438 -18.21 -12.28 -4.96
CA TRP A 438 -17.28 -11.30 -4.41
C TRP A 438 -15.93 -11.34 -5.15
N VAL A 439 -15.56 -10.23 -5.78
CA VAL A 439 -14.29 -10.07 -6.49
C VAL A 439 -13.40 -9.12 -5.71
N TRP A 440 -12.17 -9.54 -5.40
CA TRP A 440 -11.19 -8.67 -4.73
C TRP A 440 -10.56 -7.72 -5.75
N VAL A 441 -10.71 -6.41 -5.53
CA VAL A 441 -9.99 -5.39 -6.29
C VAL A 441 -8.77 -4.98 -5.46
N PRO A 442 -7.54 -5.26 -5.91
CA PRO A 442 -6.34 -4.97 -5.14
C PRO A 442 -6.12 -3.46 -4.97
N GLY A 443 -5.53 -3.11 -3.83
CA GLY A 443 -5.07 -1.77 -3.51
C GLY A 443 -3.95 -1.31 -4.43
N ARG A 444 -3.79 0.00 -4.51
CA ARG A 444 -2.79 0.63 -5.39
C ARG A 444 -2.35 1.99 -4.88
N TRP A 445 -1.18 2.42 -5.32
CA TRP A 445 -0.71 3.78 -5.12
C TRP A 445 -1.35 4.71 -6.14
N LEU A 446 -1.99 5.79 -5.67
CA LEU A 446 -2.51 6.85 -6.54
C LEU A 446 -1.86 8.20 -6.21
N VAL A 447 -1.83 9.07 -7.20
CA VAL A 447 -1.32 10.44 -7.07
C VAL A 447 -2.51 11.39 -6.94
N PRO A 448 -2.53 12.29 -5.94
CA PRO A 448 -3.60 13.24 -5.79
C PRO A 448 -3.68 14.16 -7.02
N PRO A 449 -4.88 14.41 -7.58
CA PRO A 449 -5.04 15.31 -8.74
C PRO A 449 -4.55 16.74 -8.50
N SER A 450 -4.57 17.20 -7.25
CA SER A 450 -4.09 18.52 -6.83
C SER A 450 -3.63 18.50 -5.37
N ALA A 451 -2.74 19.43 -5.01
CA ALA A 451 -2.33 19.65 -3.63
C ALA A 451 -3.55 19.92 -2.74
N GLY A 452 -3.64 19.22 -1.60
CA GLY A 452 -4.76 19.32 -0.65
C GLY A 452 -5.90 18.32 -0.87
N ASN A 453 -5.84 17.46 -1.89
CA ASN A 453 -6.81 16.38 -2.04
C ASN A 453 -6.54 15.27 -1.02
N GLN A 454 -7.61 14.73 -0.43
CA GLN A 454 -7.58 13.58 0.47
C GLN A 454 -8.32 12.41 -0.16
N TRP A 455 -7.76 11.21 -0.06
CA TRP A 455 -8.44 9.99 -0.49
C TRP A 455 -9.43 9.54 0.59
N LEU A 456 -10.71 9.43 0.23
CA LEU A 456 -11.66 8.66 1.01
C LEU A 456 -11.59 7.21 0.55
N ARG A 457 -11.38 6.30 1.50
CA ARG A 457 -11.30 4.87 1.22
C ARG A 457 -12.65 4.33 0.74
N PRO A 458 -12.66 3.26 -0.09
CA PRO A 458 -13.88 2.54 -0.41
C PRO A 458 -14.56 2.01 0.86
N GLN A 459 -15.89 2.06 0.91
CA GLN A 459 -16.67 1.54 2.03
C GLN A 459 -18.01 0.99 1.57
N TRP A 460 -18.50 -0.05 2.24
CA TRP A 460 -19.84 -0.57 2.02
C TRP A 460 -20.81 0.10 3.00
N ARG A 461 -21.93 0.65 2.49
CA ARG A 461 -22.96 1.34 3.29
C ARG A 461 -24.27 0.58 3.19
N ARG A 462 -24.92 0.34 4.34
CA ARG A 462 -26.26 -0.28 4.38
C ARG A 462 -27.32 0.72 3.89
N THR A 463 -28.20 0.27 3.00
CA THR A 463 -29.38 0.99 2.54
C THR A 463 -30.61 0.06 2.62
N PRO A 464 -31.85 0.58 2.49
CA PRO A 464 -33.05 -0.26 2.47
C PRO A 464 -33.10 -1.28 1.32
N ARG A 465 -32.26 -1.12 0.29
CA ARG A 465 -32.21 -1.97 -0.91
C ARG A 465 -31.07 -3.00 -0.88
N GLY A 466 -30.30 -3.06 0.22
CA GLY A 466 -29.14 -3.94 0.37
C GLY A 466 -27.91 -3.17 0.86
N VAL A 467 -26.72 -3.67 0.56
CA VAL A 467 -25.47 -2.96 0.88
C VAL A 467 -24.93 -2.38 -0.42
N ILE A 468 -24.63 -1.07 -0.43
CA ILE A 468 -24.08 -0.39 -1.60
C ILE A 468 -22.58 -0.13 -1.40
N LEU A 469 -21.79 -0.31 -2.44
CA LEU A 469 -20.39 0.10 -2.46
C LEU A 469 -20.33 1.62 -2.63
N VAL A 470 -19.64 2.33 -1.76
CA VAL A 470 -19.16 3.68 -2.01
C VAL A 470 -17.70 3.56 -2.43
N PRO A 471 -17.38 3.64 -3.74
CA PRO A 471 -16.00 3.58 -4.20
C PRO A 471 -15.14 4.68 -3.58
N GLY A 472 -13.84 4.38 -3.48
CA GLY A 472 -12.88 5.38 -3.04
C GLY A 472 -12.82 6.54 -4.03
N HIS A 473 -12.75 7.76 -3.51
CA HIS A 473 -12.70 8.97 -4.32
C HIS A 473 -11.89 10.08 -3.64
N TRP A 474 -11.40 11.00 -4.47
CA TRP A 474 -10.69 12.18 -4.00
C TRP A 474 -11.67 13.26 -3.57
N ILE A 475 -11.51 13.77 -2.35
CA ILE A 475 -12.19 14.97 -1.86
C ILE A 475 -11.19 16.11 -1.73
N ARG A 476 -11.66 17.34 -1.92
CA ARG A 476 -10.87 18.54 -1.63
C ARG A 476 -11.06 18.92 -0.17
N ARG A 477 -9.96 19.14 0.55
CA ARG A 477 -9.99 19.55 1.96
C ARG A 477 -10.10 21.06 2.14
#